data_AF-A0A147JSW3-F1
#
_entry.id   AF-A0A147JSW3-F1
#
_cell.length_a   1.000
_cell.length_b   1.000
_cell.length_c   1.000
_cell.angle_alpha   90.00
_cell.angle_beta   90.00
_cell.angle_gamma   90.00
#
_symmetry.space_group_name_H-M   'P 1'
#
loop_
_entity.id
_entity.type
_entity.pdbx_description
1 polymer ?
#
loop_
_entity_poly.entity_id
_entity_poly.type
_entity_poly.pdbx_seq_one_letter_code
_entity_poly.pdbx_strand_id
1 'polypeptide(L)' 'MRPIHFGEYSNICQNLVYSSLGNSVDTVLVDGEVVVAGGKLTKVDLGEIIRKHAELAADLLERRKKYIKPLPF' A
#
# COMPACT_ATOMS: atom_id res chain seq x y z
N MET A 1 25.55 -8.50 -0.05
CA MET A 1 25.17 -8.99 1.29
C MET A 1 24.70 -10.45 1.15
N ARG A 2 25.04 -11.32 2.10
CA ARG A 2 24.74 -12.77 2.09
C ARG A 2 24.08 -13.13 3.45
N PRO A 3 23.38 -14.27 3.56
CA PRO A 3 21.92 -14.24 3.43
C PRO A 3 21.23 -14.30 4.80
N ILE A 4 20.17 -13.53 5.08
CA ILE A 4 19.47 -13.64 6.40
C ILE A 4 18.59 -14.90 6.50
N HIS A 5 18.97 -15.98 7.20
CA HIS A 5 18.18 -17.23 7.31
C HIS A 5 17.23 -17.31 8.53
N PHE A 6 16.09 -18.01 8.43
CA PHE A 6 15.34 -18.56 9.58
C PHE A 6 14.81 -19.98 9.29
N GLY A 7 15.53 -21.02 9.74
CA GLY A 7 15.29 -22.44 9.41
C GLY A 7 16.13 -22.94 8.22
N GLU A 8 16.22 -24.26 8.02
CA GLU A 8 17.13 -24.92 7.05
C GLU A 8 16.97 -24.42 5.59
N TYR A 9 15.78 -23.94 5.22
CA TYR A 9 15.44 -23.50 3.86
C TYR A 9 14.87 -22.09 3.76
N SER A 10 14.86 -21.29 4.84
CA SER A 10 14.18 -19.98 4.82
C SER A 10 15.16 -18.84 5.04
N ASN A 11 14.88 -17.72 4.37
CA ASN A 11 15.67 -16.50 4.45
C ASN A 11 14.80 -15.25 4.56
N ILE A 12 14.75 -14.57 5.71
CA ILE A 12 13.89 -13.40 5.89
C ILE A 12 14.28 -12.23 5.00
N CYS A 13 15.55 -12.04 4.66
CA CYS A 13 15.93 -10.95 3.76
C CYS A 13 15.35 -11.19 2.38
N GLN A 14 15.53 -12.41 1.89
CA GLN A 14 15.00 -12.82 0.60
C GLN A 14 13.47 -12.88 0.63
N ASN A 15 12.89 -13.34 1.74
CA ASN A 15 11.45 -13.35 1.92
C ASN A 15 10.89 -11.92 1.92
N LEU A 16 11.55 -10.97 2.59
CA LEU A 16 11.14 -9.56 2.61
C LEU A 16 11.25 -8.91 1.22
N VAL A 17 12.31 -9.23 0.47
CA VAL A 17 12.59 -8.58 -0.82
C VAL A 17 11.82 -9.22 -1.98
N TYR A 18 11.69 -10.55 -1.99
CA TYR A 18 11.22 -11.32 -3.15
C TYR A 18 9.85 -11.99 -2.95
N SER A 19 9.34 -12.10 -1.73
CA SER A 19 8.15 -12.92 -1.45
C SER A 19 7.08 -12.22 -0.62
N SER A 20 7.45 -11.19 0.15
CA SER A 20 6.52 -10.44 0.99
C SER A 20 5.61 -9.57 0.14
N LEU A 21 4.33 -9.58 0.47
CA LEU A 21 3.33 -8.76 -0.19
C LEU A 21 3.28 -7.38 0.48
N GLY A 22 2.82 -6.36 -0.25
CA GLY A 22 2.65 -5.02 0.31
C GLY A 22 1.68 -4.93 1.50
N ASN A 23 0.85 -5.96 1.70
CA ASN A 23 -0.08 -6.08 2.82
C ASN A 23 0.43 -6.96 3.98
N SER A 24 1.70 -7.37 3.97
CA SER A 24 2.28 -8.22 5.02
C SER A 24 2.68 -7.45 6.29
N VAL A 25 2.52 -6.13 6.31
CA VAL A 25 2.83 -5.27 7.47
C VAL A 25 1.66 -5.21 8.44
N ASP A 26 1.89 -5.57 9.70
CA ASP A 26 0.88 -5.52 10.76
C ASP A 26 0.85 -4.17 11.51
N THR A 27 2.00 -3.70 11.98
CA THR A 27 2.11 -2.54 12.87
C THR A 27 3.21 -1.59 12.40
N VAL A 28 2.94 -0.28 12.43
CA VAL A 28 3.89 0.78 12.04
C VAL A 28 3.94 1.87 13.11
N LEU A 29 5.16 2.28 13.49
CA LEU A 29 5.42 3.34 14.46
C LEU A 29 6.14 4.50 13.78
N VAL A 30 5.73 5.73 14.12
CA VAL A 30 6.40 6.98 13.69
C VAL A 30 6.49 7.88 14.92
N ASP A 31 7.72 8.30 15.27
CA ASP A 31 7.99 9.12 16.46
C ASP A 31 7.42 8.54 17.77
N GLY A 32 7.51 7.21 17.91
CA GLY A 32 6.95 6.49 19.07
C GLY A 32 5.44 6.28 19.04
N GLU A 33 4.72 6.85 18.07
CA GLU A 33 3.28 6.69 17.93
C GLU A 33 2.90 5.57 16.95
N VAL A 34 1.93 4.74 17.32
CA VAL A 34 1.41 3.67 16.45
C VAL A 34 0.44 4.27 15.41
N VAL A 35 0.83 4.24 14.14
CA VAL A 35 0.03 4.77 13.00
C VAL A 35 -0.70 3.68 12.20
N VAL A 36 -0.25 2.43 12.33
CA VAL A 36 -0.92 1.23 11.81
C VAL A 36 -0.88 0.15 12.89
N ALA A 37 -1.99 -0.56 13.12
CA ALA A 37 -2.06 -1.72 14.02
C ALA A 37 -3.01 -2.78 13.44
N GLY A 38 -2.63 -4.05 13.45
CA GLY A 38 -3.45 -5.12 12.88
C GLY A 38 -3.70 -4.94 11.38
N GLY A 39 -2.77 -4.33 10.65
CA GLY A 39 -2.90 -3.97 9.24
C GLY A 39 -3.89 -2.83 8.95
N LYS A 40 -4.35 -2.10 9.98
CA LYS A 40 -5.33 -1.01 9.86
C LYS A 40 -4.76 0.33 10.28
N LEU A 41 -5.12 1.39 9.57
CA LEU A 41 -4.77 2.77 9.90
C LEU A 41 -5.41 3.15 11.24
N THR A 42 -4.64 3.74 12.16
CA THR A 42 -5.14 4.11 13.50
C THR A 42 -5.64 5.55 13.57
N LYS A 43 -5.21 6.41 12.63
CA LYS A 43 -5.45 7.86 12.66
C LYS A 43 -6.51 8.35 11.67
N VAL A 44 -6.91 7.51 10.71
CA VAL A 44 -7.83 7.89 9.63
C VAL A 44 -8.72 6.72 9.22
N ASP A 45 -9.94 7.01 8.74
CA ASP A 45 -10.85 6.02 8.17
C ASP A 45 -10.51 5.77 6.69
N LEU A 46 -10.01 4.57 6.39
CA LEU A 46 -9.68 4.16 5.03
C LEU A 46 -10.89 4.14 4.10
N GLY A 47 -12.06 3.72 4.59
CA GLY A 47 -13.30 3.71 3.82
C GLY A 47 -13.76 5.12 3.46
N GLU A 48 -13.60 6.08 4.38
CA GLU A 48 -13.86 7.49 4.11
C GLU A 48 -12.91 8.04 3.03
N ILE A 49 -11.62 7.73 3.12
CA ILE A 49 -10.63 8.13 2.12
C ILE A 49 -11.01 7.59 0.73
N ILE A 50 -11.40 6.32 0.63
CA ILE A 50 -11.81 5.70 -0.64
C ILE A 50 -13.05 6.38 -1.21
N ARG A 51 -14.07 6.67 -0.38
CA ARG A 51 -15.29 7.36 -0.83
C ARG A 51 -14.97 8.76 -1.35
N LYS A 52 -14.24 9.56 -0.58
CA LYS A 52 -13.82 10.91 -0.99
C LYS A 52 -12.97 10.89 -2.25
N HIS A 53 -12.07 9.92 -2.37
CA HIS A 53 -11.28 9.74 -3.58
C HIS A 53 -12.17 9.50 -4.80
N ALA A 54 -13.15 8.60 -4.71
CA ALA A 54 -14.05 8.30 -5.82
C ALA A 54 -14.86 9.54 -6.25
N GLU A 55 -15.37 10.31 -5.29
CA GLU A 55 -16.11 11.56 -5.57
C GLU A 55 -15.24 12.59 -6.30
N LEU A 56 -14.00 12.80 -5.85
CA LEU A 56 -13.08 13.79 -6.43
C LEU A 56 -12.48 13.32 -7.76
N ALA A 57 -12.26 12.01 -7.93
CA ALA A 57 -11.70 11.43 -9.14
C ALA A 57 -12.62 11.65 -10.35
N ALA A 58 -13.93 11.63 -10.15
CA ALA A 58 -14.90 11.85 -11.22
C ALA A 58 -14.70 13.21 -11.90
N ASP A 59 -14.62 14.30 -11.13
CA ASP A 59 -14.35 15.65 -11.66
C ASP A 59 -12.98 15.74 -12.34
N LEU A 60 -11.95 15.18 -11.71
CA LEU A 60 -10.61 15.17 -12.26
C LEU A 60 -10.56 14.48 -13.63
N LEU A 61 -11.23 13.33 -13.77
CA LEU A 61 -11.30 12.57 -15.00
C LEU A 61 -12.06 13.33 -16.09
N GLU A 62 -13.16 14.01 -15.75
CA GLU A 62 -13.90 14.85 -16.70
C GLU A 62 -13.00 15.93 -17.31
N ARG A 63 -12.27 16.67 -16.46
CA ARG A 63 -11.32 17.69 -16.91
C ARG A 63 -10.17 17.12 -17.75
N ARG A 64 -9.81 15.85 -17.54
CA ARG A 64 -8.75 15.15 -18.28
C ARG A 64 -9.22 14.47 -19.57
N LYS A 65 -10.51 14.30 -19.84
CA LYS A 65 -11.01 13.62 -21.06
C LYS A 65 -10.37 14.14 -22.35
N LYS A 66 -10.18 15.45 -22.49
CA LYS A 66 -9.53 16.08 -23.67
C LYS A 66 -8.04 15.72 -23.86
N TYR A 67 -7.40 15.14 -22.85
CA TYR A 67 -5.97 14.77 -22.86
C TYR A 67 -5.75 13.25 -22.81
N ILE A 68 -6.79 12.45 -22.56
CA ILE A 68 -6.68 11.00 -22.49
C ILE A 68 -6.91 10.45 -23.90
N LYS A 69 -5.87 9.87 -24.50
CA LYS A 69 -6.03 9.10 -25.73
C LYS A 69 -6.81 7.82 -25.40
N PRO A 70 -7.85 7.46 -26.17
CA PRO A 70 -8.51 6.18 -25.98
C PRO A 70 -7.48 5.05 -26.07
N LEU A 71 -7.57 4.07 -25.18
CA LEU A 71 -6.74 2.88 -25.26
C LEU A 71 -7.05 2.17 -26.59
N PRO A 72 -6.04 1.76 -27.37
CA PRO A 72 -6.28 0.90 -28.51
C PRO A 72 -6.87 -0.40 -28.00
N PHE A 73 -8.01 -0.80 -28.56
CA PHE A 73 -8.59 -2.13 -28.39
C PHE A 73 -7.75 -3.16 -29.15
#